data_AF-A0A2R8F1M9-F1
#
_entry.id   AF-A0A2R8F1M9-F1
#
_cell.length_a   1.000
_cell.length_b   1.000
_cell.length_c   1.000
_cell.angle_alpha   90.00
_cell.angle_beta   90.00
_cell.angle_gamma   90.00
#
_symmetry.space_group_name_H-M   'P 1'
#
loop_
_entity.id
_entity.type
_entity.pdbx_description
1 polymer ?
#
loop_
_entity_poly.entity_id
_entity_poly.type
_entity_poly.pdbx_seq_one_letter_code
_entity_poly.pdbx_strand_id
1 'polypeptide(L)'
;MAIFNFVFFKIIAILLNVIIGFLAGKWSKVDRDSIAGLLFYFIAPIVFFSIPAHTKLDLHEISIAIVTFVIASALCYLSRLVFKKYWQDATQNILAMAAGTANTGYFMLPIAAKLFDEYTLSLYMMATIGVSIYESSIGFYICVKSLKNTRESIIQVLKFPNLNAFILGCIFSLAGLTLPKFLDSFIADMIKVYSVLGMIIIGLSVSNLVKFTVDSRFTLAAFISKFIFYPLAINIFIILDKITFAIYTTSHYNALKLLSLAPMAANIIVISSIIKFHPERSAATVLLSCIFALFYIPLMIALTLQL
;
A
#
# COMPACT_ATOMS: atom_id res chain seq x y z
N MET A 1 -1.56 5.11 -25.99
CA MET A 1 -1.56 3.64 -26.15
C MET A 1 -0.29 2.96 -25.61
N ALA A 2 0.92 3.50 -25.87
CA ALA A 2 2.17 2.87 -25.39
C ALA A 2 2.23 2.69 -23.87
N ILE A 3 1.93 3.74 -23.08
CA ILE A 3 1.97 3.65 -21.61
C ILE A 3 0.91 2.70 -21.04
N PHE A 4 -0.28 2.66 -21.65
CA PHE A 4 -1.33 1.72 -21.27
C PHE A 4 -0.83 0.28 -21.40
N ASN A 5 -0.32 -0.08 -22.58
CA ASN A 5 0.18 -1.44 -22.83
C ASN A 5 1.34 -1.79 -21.89
N PHE A 6 2.26 -0.87 -21.68
CA PHE A 6 3.39 -1.07 -20.76
C PHE A 6 2.93 -1.39 -19.34
N VAL A 7 2.04 -0.57 -18.76
CA VAL A 7 1.53 -0.78 -17.40
C VAL A 7 0.65 -2.03 -17.34
N PHE A 8 -0.17 -2.29 -18.36
CA PHE A 8 -1.03 -3.46 -18.44
C PHE A 8 -0.23 -4.77 -18.35
N PHE A 9 0.80 -4.94 -19.20
CA PHE A 9 1.64 -6.14 -19.15
C PHE A 9 2.49 -6.22 -17.88
N LYS A 10 2.89 -5.07 -17.32
CA LYS A 10 3.57 -5.03 -16.02
C LYS A 10 2.68 -5.56 -14.90
N ILE A 11 1.39 -5.19 -14.89
CA ILE A 11 0.42 -5.70 -13.91
C ILE A 11 0.19 -7.20 -14.10
N ILE A 12 0.10 -7.69 -15.35
CA ILE A 12 0.04 -9.14 -15.61
C ILE A 12 1.22 -9.85 -14.95
N ALA A 13 2.45 -9.38 -15.15
CA ALA A 13 3.63 -9.97 -14.54
C ALA A 13 3.59 -9.97 -13.01
N ILE A 14 3.02 -8.92 -12.40
CA ILE A 14 2.81 -8.82 -10.95
C ILE A 14 1.77 -9.86 -10.49
N LEU A 15 0.67 -10.03 -11.24
CA LEU A 15 -0.38 -11.01 -10.92
C LEU A 15 0.08 -12.47 -11.12
N LEU A 16 1.03 -12.74 -12.01
CA LEU A 16 1.64 -14.07 -12.13
C LEU A 16 2.28 -14.52 -10.80
N ASN A 17 2.84 -13.61 -10.01
CA ASN A 17 3.38 -13.94 -8.69
C ASN A 17 2.29 -14.41 -7.70
N VAL A 18 1.06 -13.89 -7.84
CA VAL A 18 -0.09 -14.38 -7.05
C VAL A 18 -0.43 -15.81 -7.44
N ILE A 19 -0.40 -16.13 -8.74
CA ILE A 19 -0.63 -17.49 -9.23
C ILE A 19 0.45 -18.44 -8.71
N ILE A 20 1.72 -18.04 -8.76
CA ILE A 20 2.83 -18.81 -8.20
C ILE A 20 2.60 -19.08 -6.71
N GLY A 21 2.26 -18.06 -5.93
CA GLY A 21 1.97 -18.22 -4.51
C GLY A 21 0.79 -19.16 -4.25
N PHE A 22 -0.28 -19.05 -5.03
CA PHE A 22 -1.44 -19.93 -4.90
C PHE A 22 -1.08 -21.40 -5.18
N LEU A 23 -0.34 -21.67 -6.26
CA LEU A 23 0.11 -23.01 -6.61
C LEU A 23 1.08 -23.58 -5.58
N ALA A 24 2.02 -22.77 -5.10
CA ALA A 24 2.99 -23.15 -4.07
C ALA A 24 2.29 -23.54 -2.75
N GLY A 25 1.28 -22.79 -2.34
CA GLY A 25 0.48 -23.13 -1.16
C GLY A 25 -0.38 -24.37 -1.37
N LYS A 26 -0.99 -24.51 -2.56
CA LYS A 26 -1.91 -25.62 -2.84
C LYS A 26 -1.20 -26.97 -3.01
N TRP A 27 -0.04 -26.99 -3.69
CA TRP A 27 0.65 -28.22 -4.07
C TRP A 27 1.85 -28.53 -3.19
N SER A 28 2.64 -27.51 -2.84
CA SER A 28 3.86 -27.68 -2.05
C SER A 28 3.68 -27.35 -0.57
N LYS A 29 2.49 -26.88 -0.16
CA LYS A 29 2.16 -26.46 1.22
C LYS A 29 3.19 -25.49 1.79
N VAL A 30 3.69 -24.57 0.96
CA VAL A 30 4.62 -23.52 1.40
C VAL A 30 3.97 -22.72 2.51
N ASP A 31 4.68 -22.62 3.64
CA ASP A 31 4.20 -21.88 4.79
C ASP A 31 4.21 -20.37 4.51
N ARG A 32 3.04 -19.75 4.69
CA ARG A 32 2.86 -18.31 4.45
C ARG A 32 3.65 -17.48 5.44
N ASP A 33 3.66 -17.88 6.71
CA ASP A 33 4.18 -17.06 7.80
C ASP A 33 5.71 -16.99 7.75
N SER A 34 6.39 -18.05 7.28
CA SER A 34 7.82 -18.07 7.02
C SER A 34 8.24 -17.08 5.92
N ILE A 35 7.50 -17.05 4.79
CA ILE A 35 7.75 -16.09 3.70
C ILE A 35 7.45 -14.66 4.17
N ALA A 36 6.35 -14.47 4.90
CA ALA A 36 6.00 -13.19 5.50
C ALA A 36 7.08 -12.70 6.47
N GLY A 37 7.60 -13.58 7.34
CA GLY A 37 8.66 -13.24 8.28
C GLY A 37 9.94 -12.75 7.58
N LEU A 38 10.40 -13.48 6.56
CA LEU A 38 11.56 -13.06 5.75
C LEU A 38 11.32 -11.69 5.08
N LEU A 39 10.14 -11.49 4.50
CA LEU A 39 9.78 -10.26 3.82
C LEU A 39 9.71 -9.07 4.79
N PHE A 40 8.97 -9.21 5.89
CA PHE A 40 8.68 -8.12 6.82
C PHE A 40 9.87 -7.72 7.69
N TYR A 41 10.70 -8.68 8.13
CA TYR A 41 11.79 -8.39 9.06
C TYR A 41 13.13 -8.10 8.40
N PHE A 42 13.34 -8.52 7.14
CA PHE A 42 14.64 -8.38 6.47
C PHE A 42 14.56 -7.60 5.17
N ILE A 43 13.69 -8.02 4.24
CA ILE A 43 13.69 -7.45 2.88
C ILE A 43 13.03 -6.07 2.85
N ALA A 44 11.85 -5.93 3.47
CA ALA A 44 11.13 -4.67 3.49
C ALA A 44 11.93 -3.56 4.19
N PRO A 45 12.57 -3.77 5.36
CA PRO A 45 13.42 -2.75 5.97
C PRO A 45 14.53 -2.25 5.04
N ILE A 46 15.19 -3.13 4.28
CA ILE A 46 16.23 -2.73 3.32
C ILE A 46 15.65 -1.79 2.26
N VAL A 47 14.52 -2.16 1.65
CA VAL A 47 13.86 -1.35 0.61
C VAL A 47 13.41 0.01 1.13
N PHE A 48 12.84 0.04 2.34
CA PHE A 48 12.33 1.26 2.95
C PHE A 48 13.44 2.19 3.44
N PHE A 49 14.60 1.64 3.82
CA PHE A 49 15.80 2.45 4.11
C PHE A 49 16.45 2.98 2.83
N SER A 50 16.62 2.13 1.82
CA SER A 50 17.46 2.43 0.66
C SER A 50 16.93 3.58 -0.18
N ILE A 51 15.61 3.65 -0.39
CA ILE A 51 15.02 4.64 -1.29
C ILE A 51 15.23 6.09 -0.79
N PRO A 52 14.84 6.47 0.44
CA PRO A 52 15.14 7.81 0.94
C PRO A 52 16.65 8.07 1.05
N ALA A 53 17.47 7.06 1.35
CA ALA A 53 18.93 7.20 1.43
C ALA A 53 19.60 7.46 0.07
N HIS A 54 18.92 7.18 -1.05
CA HIS A 54 19.41 7.48 -2.41
C HIS A 54 19.00 8.86 -2.93
N THR A 55 18.16 9.60 -2.21
CA THR A 55 17.65 10.91 -2.65
C THR A 55 18.05 11.98 -1.65
N LYS A 56 18.28 13.21 -2.10
CA LYS A 56 18.43 14.36 -1.21
C LYS A 56 17.04 14.83 -0.82
N LEU A 57 16.65 14.59 0.42
CA LEU A 57 15.37 15.02 0.96
C LEU A 57 15.52 16.30 1.77
N ASP A 58 14.49 17.13 1.70
CA ASP A 58 14.26 18.26 2.57
C ASP A 58 12.96 18.08 3.39
N LEU A 59 12.63 19.09 4.20
CA LEU A 59 11.43 19.05 5.06
C LEU A 59 10.12 19.11 4.27
N HIS A 60 10.13 19.71 3.08
CA HIS A 60 9.00 19.81 2.18
C HIS A 60 8.68 18.44 1.55
N GLU A 61 9.70 17.65 1.19
CA GLU A 61 9.44 16.28 0.75
C GLU A 61 8.86 15.41 1.86
N ILE A 62 9.26 15.60 3.11
CA ILE A 62 8.73 14.85 4.26
C ILE A 62 7.24 15.16 4.50
N SER A 63 6.75 16.37 4.17
CA SER A 63 5.34 16.72 4.44
C SER A 63 4.33 15.91 3.63
N ILE A 64 4.73 15.27 2.52
CA ILE A 64 3.85 14.37 1.75
C ILE A 64 3.41 13.14 2.57
N ALA A 65 4.24 12.65 3.51
CA ALA A 65 3.88 11.58 4.43
C ALA A 65 2.76 12.05 5.39
N ILE A 66 2.84 13.29 5.87
CA ILE A 66 1.81 13.87 6.74
C ILE A 66 0.50 14.01 5.96
N VAL A 67 0.55 14.55 4.74
CA VAL A 67 -0.63 14.70 3.87
C VAL A 67 -1.31 13.35 3.63
N THR A 68 -0.56 12.33 3.24
CA THR A 68 -1.13 10.99 2.98
C THR A 68 -1.67 10.33 4.23
N PHE A 69 -1.00 10.47 5.38
CA PHE A 69 -1.52 10.03 6.67
C PHE A 69 -2.87 10.69 7.00
N VAL A 70 -2.96 12.01 6.82
CA VAL A 70 -4.19 12.78 7.09
C VAL A 70 -5.31 12.36 6.15
N ILE A 71 -5.05 12.25 4.84
CA ILE A 71 -6.05 11.83 3.85
C ILE A 71 -6.53 10.41 4.14
N ALA A 72 -5.61 9.47 4.43
CA ALA A 72 -5.96 8.10 4.77
C ALA A 72 -6.83 8.02 6.04
N SER A 73 -6.49 8.81 7.06
CA SER A 73 -7.25 8.92 8.31
C SER A 73 -8.65 9.53 8.10
N ALA A 74 -8.74 10.56 7.26
CA ALA A 74 -10.01 11.18 6.89
C ALA A 74 -10.91 10.20 6.12
N LEU A 75 -10.35 9.48 5.14
CA LEU A 75 -11.06 8.43 4.40
C LEU A 75 -11.56 7.34 5.33
N CYS A 76 -10.74 6.92 6.30
CA CYS A 76 -11.14 5.95 7.33
C CYS A 76 -12.34 6.43 8.13
N TYR A 77 -12.26 7.66 8.66
CA TYR A 77 -13.34 8.26 9.44
C TYR A 77 -14.63 8.40 8.63
N LEU A 78 -14.56 8.95 7.42
CA LEU A 78 -15.71 9.12 6.53
C LEU A 78 -16.33 7.78 6.14
N SER A 79 -15.49 6.80 5.78
CA SER A 79 -15.91 5.44 5.47
C SER A 79 -16.66 4.81 6.64
N ARG A 80 -16.15 4.95 7.87
CA ARG A 80 -16.83 4.48 9.08
C ARG A 80 -18.20 5.15 9.27
N LEU A 81 -18.29 6.46 9.06
CA LEU A 81 -19.56 7.21 9.20
C LEU A 81 -20.62 6.74 8.21
N VAL A 82 -20.22 6.36 7.00
CA VAL A 82 -21.12 5.82 5.98
C VAL A 82 -21.48 4.37 6.30
N PHE A 83 -20.49 3.50 6.52
CA PHE A 83 -20.71 2.06 6.62
C PHE A 83 -21.32 1.60 7.95
N LYS A 84 -21.20 2.38 9.04
CA LYS A 84 -21.94 2.13 10.28
C LYS A 84 -23.47 2.13 10.11
N LYS A 85 -23.99 2.70 9.02
CA LYS A 85 -25.43 2.68 8.71
C LYS A 85 -25.88 1.35 8.12
N TYR A 86 -24.96 0.58 7.52
CA TYR A 86 -25.24 -0.65 6.79
C TYR A 86 -24.74 -1.91 7.51
N TRP A 87 -23.65 -1.80 8.29
CA TRP A 87 -23.07 -2.88 9.08
C TRP A 87 -22.88 -2.46 10.53
N GLN A 88 -23.40 -3.28 11.45
CA GLN A 88 -23.22 -3.10 12.90
C GLN A 88 -22.13 -3.99 13.50
N ASP A 89 -21.54 -4.89 12.70
CA ASP A 89 -20.48 -5.80 13.12
C ASP A 89 -19.08 -5.24 12.77
N ALA A 90 -18.04 -6.08 12.89
CA ALA A 90 -16.66 -5.70 12.57
C ALA A 90 -16.42 -5.39 11.08
N THR A 91 -17.37 -5.69 10.18
CA THR A 91 -17.28 -5.36 8.75
C THR A 91 -17.04 -3.88 8.53
N GLN A 92 -17.76 -3.02 9.27
CA GLN A 92 -17.62 -1.56 9.14
C GLN A 92 -16.20 -1.10 9.49
N ASN A 93 -15.53 -1.77 10.43
CA ASN A 93 -14.19 -1.41 10.88
C ASN A 93 -13.15 -1.81 9.82
N ILE A 94 -13.29 -3.00 9.24
CA ILE A 94 -12.41 -3.47 8.15
C ILE A 94 -12.58 -2.59 6.92
N LEU A 95 -13.81 -2.24 6.53
CA LEU A 95 -14.06 -1.34 5.40
C LEU A 95 -13.47 0.05 5.66
N ALA A 96 -13.65 0.59 6.88
CA ALA A 96 -13.05 1.86 7.27
C ALA A 96 -11.53 1.81 7.21
N MET A 97 -10.91 0.76 7.74
CA MET A 97 -9.47 0.57 7.62
C MET A 97 -9.04 0.53 6.15
N ALA A 98 -9.69 -0.33 5.37
CA ALA A 98 -9.38 -0.55 3.97
C ALA A 98 -9.46 0.73 3.13
N ALA A 99 -10.41 1.63 3.43
CA ALA A 99 -10.59 2.90 2.73
C ALA A 99 -9.35 3.81 2.78
N GLY A 100 -8.60 3.81 3.87
CA GLY A 100 -7.36 4.59 4.00
C GLY A 100 -6.08 3.82 3.64
N THR A 101 -6.14 2.50 3.46
CA THR A 101 -4.97 1.69 3.08
C THR A 101 -4.86 1.51 1.56
N ALA A 102 -3.71 1.03 1.09
CA ALA A 102 -3.56 0.55 -0.29
C ALA A 102 -2.42 -0.46 -0.42
N ASN A 103 -2.40 -1.22 -1.51
CA ASN A 103 -1.23 -2.01 -1.89
C ASN A 103 -0.18 -1.14 -2.59
N THR A 104 0.35 -0.16 -1.85
CA THR A 104 1.36 0.78 -2.34
C THR A 104 2.73 0.13 -2.50
N GLY A 105 3.07 -0.79 -1.60
CA GLY A 105 4.34 -1.50 -1.61
C GLY A 105 4.39 -2.59 -2.68
N TYR A 106 3.78 -3.73 -2.42
CA TYR A 106 4.00 -4.93 -3.23
C TYR A 106 3.53 -4.79 -4.68
N PHE A 107 2.39 -4.12 -4.88
CA PHE A 107 1.79 -3.96 -6.19
C PHE A 107 2.28 -2.71 -6.91
N MET A 108 2.21 -1.53 -6.26
CA MET A 108 2.48 -0.28 -6.98
C MET A 108 3.95 0.14 -7.03
N LEU A 109 4.80 -0.21 -6.06
CA LEU A 109 6.22 0.14 -6.10
C LEU A 109 6.94 -0.30 -7.38
N PRO A 110 6.80 -1.53 -7.91
CA PRO A 110 7.48 -1.92 -9.16
C PRO A 110 6.96 -1.18 -10.40
N ILE A 111 5.75 -0.60 -10.34
CA ILE A 111 5.19 0.24 -11.39
C ILE A 111 5.75 1.66 -11.23
N ALA A 112 5.72 2.21 -10.02
CA ALA A 112 6.30 3.52 -9.69
C ALA A 112 7.79 3.58 -10.10
N ALA A 113 8.58 2.57 -9.70
CA ALA A 113 10.02 2.49 -10.01
C ALA A 113 10.34 2.35 -11.51
N LYS A 114 9.34 2.14 -12.36
CA LYS A 114 9.50 2.13 -13.82
C LYS A 114 8.93 3.36 -14.51
N LEU A 115 8.00 4.06 -13.88
CA LEU A 115 7.38 5.26 -14.43
C LEU A 115 8.10 6.54 -13.97
N PHE A 116 8.72 6.50 -12.80
CA PHE A 116 9.27 7.67 -12.13
C PHE A 116 10.79 7.66 -12.14
N ASP A 117 11.35 8.87 -12.15
CA ASP A 117 12.74 9.12 -11.80
C ASP A 117 12.99 8.88 -10.30
N GLU A 118 14.26 8.86 -9.89
CA GLU A 118 14.64 8.59 -8.50
C GLU A 118 13.97 9.55 -7.51
N TYR A 119 13.87 10.83 -7.89
CA TYR A 119 13.23 11.85 -7.06
C TYR A 119 11.74 11.59 -6.86
N THR A 120 10.97 11.40 -7.93
CA THR A 120 9.52 11.16 -7.84
C THR A 120 9.22 9.79 -7.19
N LEU A 121 10.09 8.79 -7.39
CA LEU A 121 10.01 7.51 -6.70
C LEU A 121 10.19 7.66 -5.18
N SER A 122 11.12 8.50 -4.73
CA SER A 122 11.30 8.80 -3.31
C SER A 122 10.11 9.53 -2.70
N LEU A 123 9.51 10.48 -3.43
CA LEU A 123 8.24 11.11 -3.02
C LEU A 123 7.11 10.08 -2.88
N TYR A 124 7.01 9.15 -3.83
CA TYR A 124 6.04 8.06 -3.77
C TYR A 124 6.26 7.15 -2.55
N MET A 125 7.51 6.86 -2.19
CA MET A 125 7.82 6.08 -1.00
C MET A 125 7.51 6.84 0.30
N MET A 126 7.80 8.14 0.34
CA MET A 126 7.41 8.99 1.46
C MET A 126 5.88 9.02 1.64
N ALA A 127 5.14 9.14 0.54
CA ALA A 127 3.68 9.06 0.54
C ALA A 127 3.19 7.67 1.01
N THR A 128 3.89 6.59 0.65
CA THR A 128 3.63 5.23 1.11
C THR A 128 3.84 5.08 2.63
N ILE A 129 4.79 5.80 3.21
CA ILE A 129 5.03 5.82 4.65
C ILE A 129 3.87 6.47 5.40
N GLY A 130 3.32 7.58 4.91
CA GLY A 130 2.13 8.17 5.52
C GLY A 130 0.96 7.18 5.60
N VAL A 131 0.74 6.43 4.53
CA VAL A 131 -0.24 5.32 4.50
C VAL A 131 0.13 4.22 5.51
N SER A 132 1.40 3.86 5.62
CA SER A 132 1.88 2.81 6.54
C SER A 132 1.74 3.22 8.01
N ILE A 133 1.99 4.48 8.34
CA ILE A 133 1.76 5.05 9.67
C ILE A 133 0.27 5.00 9.99
N TYR A 134 -0.59 5.42 9.05
CA TYR A 134 -2.04 5.32 9.22
C TYR A 134 -2.48 3.86 9.46
N GLU A 135 -1.98 2.94 8.64
CA GLU A 135 -2.34 1.53 8.67
C GLU A 135 -2.00 0.91 10.03
N SER A 136 -0.79 1.16 10.53
CA SER A 136 -0.31 0.64 11.81
C SER A 136 -0.91 1.34 13.02
N SER A 137 -1.40 2.58 12.89
CA SER A 137 -2.00 3.36 13.99
C SER A 137 -3.53 3.36 13.96
N ILE A 138 -4.15 4.35 13.33
CA ILE A 138 -5.59 4.61 13.34
C ILE A 138 -6.36 3.46 12.68
N GLY A 139 -5.88 2.97 11.53
CA GLY A 139 -6.51 1.87 10.79
C GLY A 139 -6.55 0.60 11.62
N PHE A 140 -5.38 0.17 12.12
CA PHE A 140 -5.28 -1.00 12.99
C PHE A 140 -6.10 -0.86 14.28
N TYR A 141 -6.04 0.29 14.95
CA TYR A 141 -6.80 0.55 16.16
C TYR A 141 -8.31 0.37 15.95
N ILE A 142 -8.87 0.88 14.84
CA ILE A 142 -10.30 0.72 14.52
C ILE A 142 -10.71 -0.75 14.38
N CYS A 143 -9.85 -1.59 13.82
CA CYS A 143 -10.13 -3.02 13.67
C CYS A 143 -9.98 -3.81 14.97
N VAL A 144 -9.01 -3.44 15.81
CA VAL A 144 -8.60 -4.22 17.00
C VAL A 144 -9.17 -3.63 18.30
N LYS A 145 -9.96 -2.56 18.25
CA LYS A 145 -10.57 -1.90 19.45
C LYS A 145 -11.35 -2.86 20.36
N SER A 146 -11.86 -3.98 19.84
CA SER A 146 -12.53 -5.02 20.64
C SER A 146 -11.56 -6.00 21.35
N LEU A 147 -10.26 -5.93 21.07
CA LEU A 147 -9.26 -6.94 21.45
C LEU A 147 -8.09 -6.41 22.31
N LYS A 148 -7.76 -5.10 22.29
CA LYS A 148 -6.57 -4.56 22.99
C LYS A 148 -6.70 -3.09 23.48
N ASN A 149 -5.89 -2.74 24.48
CA ASN A 149 -5.74 -1.38 25.02
C ASN A 149 -4.94 -0.46 24.07
N THR A 150 -5.32 0.82 23.94
CA THR A 150 -4.72 1.84 23.05
C THR A 150 -3.20 1.96 23.14
N ARG A 151 -2.62 1.80 24.34
CA ARG A 151 -1.16 1.86 24.58
C ARG A 151 -0.41 0.76 23.82
N GLU A 152 -0.97 -0.44 23.73
CA GLU A 152 -0.32 -1.57 23.05
C GLU A 152 -0.27 -1.36 21.54
N SER A 153 -1.30 -0.76 20.95
CA SER A 153 -1.30 -0.41 19.52
C SER A 153 -0.17 0.57 19.19
N ILE A 154 0.05 1.60 20.03
CA ILE A 154 1.14 2.57 19.84
C ILE A 154 2.51 1.87 19.92
N ILE A 155 2.72 0.99 20.90
CA ILE A 155 3.97 0.24 21.04
C ILE A 155 4.23 -0.65 19.82
N GLN A 156 3.19 -1.26 19.23
CA GLN A 156 3.32 -2.06 18.02
C GLN A 156 3.75 -1.22 16.81
N VAL A 157 3.24 0.00 16.65
CA VAL A 157 3.68 0.93 15.59
C VAL A 157 5.16 1.26 15.71
N LEU A 158 5.61 1.61 16.92
CA LEU A 158 7.01 1.98 17.16
C LEU A 158 7.98 0.81 16.95
N LYS A 159 7.50 -0.43 17.11
CA LYS A 159 8.29 -1.64 16.83
C LYS A 159 8.28 -2.03 15.35
N PHE A 160 7.58 -1.31 14.48
CA PHE A 160 7.44 -1.68 13.08
C PHE A 160 8.77 -1.48 12.31
N PRO A 161 9.43 -2.56 11.84
CA PRO A 161 10.77 -2.48 11.27
C PRO A 161 10.87 -1.52 10.07
N ASN A 162 9.85 -1.52 9.20
CA ASN A 162 9.85 -0.70 7.99
C ASN A 162 9.79 0.80 8.30
N LEU A 163 9.03 1.20 9.31
CA LEU A 163 8.95 2.59 9.75
C LEU A 163 10.30 3.05 10.30
N ASN A 164 10.92 2.23 11.15
CA ASN A 164 12.23 2.52 11.73
C ASN A 164 13.32 2.60 10.65
N ALA A 165 13.32 1.66 9.70
CA ALA A 165 14.27 1.65 8.58
C ALA A 165 14.12 2.87 7.67
N PHE A 166 12.88 3.28 7.40
CA PHE A 166 12.62 4.49 6.62
C PHE A 166 13.10 5.77 7.32
N ILE A 167 12.82 5.90 8.63
CA ILE A 167 13.31 7.03 9.44
C ILE A 167 14.84 7.08 9.39
N LEU A 168 15.52 5.93 9.56
CA LEU A 168 16.97 5.85 9.43
C LEU A 168 17.46 6.28 8.05
N GLY A 169 16.76 5.90 6.98
CA GLY A 169 17.09 6.31 5.61
C GLY A 169 16.92 7.82 5.38
N CYS A 170 15.90 8.43 5.99
CA CYS A 170 15.73 9.89 5.98
C CYS A 170 16.85 10.59 6.74
N ILE A 171 17.21 10.11 7.94
CA ILE A 171 18.32 10.65 8.72
C ILE A 171 19.64 10.54 7.94
N PHE A 172 19.86 9.40 7.28
CA PHE A 172 21.03 9.17 6.43
C PHE A 172 21.12 10.20 5.29
N SER A 173 20.02 10.43 4.58
CA SER A 173 19.90 11.44 3.52
C SER A 173 20.14 12.87 4.04
N LEU A 174 19.49 13.25 5.15
CA LEU A 174 19.60 14.58 5.77
C LEU A 174 21.00 14.86 6.32
N ALA A 175 21.73 13.83 6.73
CA ALA A 175 23.14 13.94 7.11
C ALA A 175 24.08 14.15 5.90
N GLY A 176 23.55 14.18 4.68
CA GLY A 176 24.32 14.33 3.45
C GLY A 176 25.11 13.07 3.07
N LEU A 177 24.79 11.92 3.68
CA LEU A 177 25.43 10.65 3.36
C LEU A 177 24.84 10.08 2.07
N THR A 178 25.69 9.43 1.27
CA THR A 178 25.27 8.76 0.04
C THR A 178 25.59 7.29 0.13
N LEU A 179 24.69 6.46 -0.40
CA LEU A 179 24.95 5.03 -0.48
C LEU A 179 26.04 4.74 -1.52
N PRO A 180 27.00 3.85 -1.20
CA PRO A 180 28.00 3.44 -2.18
C PRO A 180 27.36 2.81 -3.42
N LYS A 181 27.79 3.24 -4.62
CA LYS A 181 27.23 2.79 -5.92
C LYS A 181 27.22 1.28 -6.13
N PHE A 182 28.11 0.53 -5.46
CA PHE A 182 28.12 -0.94 -5.60
C PHE A 182 26.85 -1.59 -5.04
N LEU A 183 26.08 -0.88 -4.21
CA LEU A 183 24.81 -1.35 -3.64
C LEU A 183 23.61 -1.15 -4.59
N ASP A 184 23.74 -0.37 -5.67
CA ASP A 184 22.62 -0.01 -6.54
C ASP A 184 21.94 -1.27 -7.13
N SER A 185 22.73 -2.24 -7.59
CA SER A 185 22.21 -3.50 -8.12
C SER A 185 21.52 -4.35 -7.05
N PHE A 186 22.14 -4.45 -5.87
CA PHE A 186 21.57 -5.15 -4.72
C PHE A 186 20.22 -4.55 -4.31
N ILE A 187 20.13 -3.21 -4.22
CA ILE A 187 18.90 -2.50 -3.86
C ILE A 187 17.82 -2.71 -4.92
N ALA A 188 18.18 -2.61 -6.20
CA ALA A 188 17.24 -2.88 -7.29
C ALA A 188 16.68 -4.31 -7.22
N ASP A 189 17.50 -5.29 -6.83
CA ASP A 189 17.06 -6.67 -6.63
C ASP A 189 16.20 -6.82 -5.37
N MET A 190 16.53 -6.15 -4.26
CA MET A 190 15.68 -6.15 -3.06
C MET A 190 14.29 -5.56 -3.33
N ILE A 191 14.18 -4.49 -4.14
CA ILE A 191 12.88 -3.94 -4.57
C ILE A 191 12.07 -4.96 -5.38
N LYS A 192 12.72 -5.69 -6.29
CA LYS A 192 12.06 -6.75 -7.08
C LYS A 192 11.57 -7.88 -6.18
N VAL A 193 12.44 -8.39 -5.30
CA VAL A 193 12.12 -9.49 -4.37
C VAL A 193 11.00 -9.07 -3.42
N TYR A 194 11.04 -7.84 -2.90
CA TYR A 194 10.00 -7.29 -2.04
C TYR A 194 8.61 -7.35 -2.70
N SER A 195 8.51 -6.90 -3.95
CA SER A 195 7.26 -6.98 -4.72
C SER A 195 6.84 -8.44 -4.97
N VAL A 196 7.76 -9.28 -5.44
CA VAL A 196 7.49 -10.70 -5.77
C VAL A 196 6.96 -11.45 -4.56
N LEU A 197 7.67 -11.40 -3.43
CA LEU A 197 7.27 -12.11 -2.21
C LEU A 197 5.96 -11.56 -1.64
N GLY A 198 5.75 -10.24 -1.68
CA GLY A 198 4.50 -9.64 -1.23
C GLY A 198 3.29 -10.14 -2.02
N MET A 199 3.41 -10.26 -3.34
CA MET A 199 2.34 -10.80 -4.19
C MET A 199 2.19 -12.32 -4.03
N ILE A 200 3.27 -13.06 -3.79
CA ILE A 200 3.22 -14.48 -3.42
C ILE A 200 2.44 -14.70 -2.12
N ILE A 201 2.63 -13.85 -1.09
CA ILE A 201 1.88 -13.94 0.18
C ILE A 201 0.37 -13.80 -0.05
N ILE A 202 -0.06 -12.96 -0.99
CA ILE A 202 -1.48 -12.87 -1.37
C ILE A 202 -1.95 -14.22 -1.94
N GLY A 203 -1.19 -14.80 -2.87
CA GLY A 203 -1.47 -16.12 -3.44
C GLY A 203 -1.58 -17.23 -2.39
N LEU A 204 -0.61 -17.29 -1.48
CA LEU A 204 -0.59 -18.23 -0.34
C LEU A 204 -1.78 -18.02 0.61
N SER A 205 -2.19 -16.76 0.81
CA SER A 205 -3.37 -16.46 1.63
C SER A 205 -4.66 -16.95 0.97
N VAL A 206 -4.76 -16.87 -0.36
CA VAL A 206 -5.91 -17.38 -1.12
C VAL A 206 -5.93 -18.91 -1.18
N SER A 207 -4.76 -19.58 -1.26
CA SER A 207 -4.70 -21.05 -1.32
C SER A 207 -5.17 -21.73 -0.03
N ASN A 208 -5.03 -21.04 1.10
CA ASN A 208 -5.42 -21.54 2.41
C ASN A 208 -6.89 -21.31 2.76
N LEU A 209 -7.66 -20.66 1.88
CA LEU A 209 -9.09 -20.45 2.09
C LEU A 209 -9.84 -21.78 1.93
N VAL A 210 -10.69 -22.10 2.92
CA VAL A 210 -11.55 -23.30 2.88
C VAL A 210 -12.56 -23.20 1.73
N LYS A 211 -13.11 -22.00 1.51
CA LYS A 211 -14.05 -21.70 0.43
C LYS A 211 -13.79 -20.31 -0.11
N PHE A 212 -13.73 -20.18 -1.44
CA PHE A 212 -13.71 -18.88 -2.09
C PHE A 212 -15.13 -18.29 -2.05
N THR A 213 -15.35 -17.31 -1.18
CA THR A 213 -16.65 -16.63 -1.03
C THR A 213 -16.50 -15.14 -1.31
N VAL A 214 -17.23 -14.66 -2.32
CA VAL A 214 -17.31 -13.24 -2.62
C VAL A 214 -18.55 -12.67 -1.95
N ASP A 215 -18.33 -11.72 -1.05
CA ASP A 215 -19.42 -10.90 -0.51
C ASP A 215 -19.56 -9.66 -1.40
N SER A 216 -20.63 -9.62 -2.19
CA SER A 216 -20.84 -8.57 -3.19
C SER A 216 -21.03 -7.19 -2.56
N ARG A 217 -21.71 -7.10 -1.41
CA ARG A 217 -21.94 -5.82 -0.72
C ARG A 217 -20.64 -5.29 -0.12
N PHE A 218 -19.87 -6.15 0.55
CA PHE A 218 -18.56 -5.81 1.07
C PHE A 218 -17.59 -5.40 -0.05
N THR A 219 -17.54 -6.20 -1.11
CA THR A 219 -16.66 -5.96 -2.27
C THR A 219 -16.99 -4.63 -2.94
N LEU A 220 -18.27 -4.35 -3.18
CA LEU A 220 -18.70 -3.09 -3.78
C LEU A 220 -18.35 -1.88 -2.89
N ALA A 221 -18.60 -1.97 -1.57
CA ALA A 221 -18.27 -0.91 -0.62
C ALA A 221 -16.75 -0.62 -0.57
N ALA A 222 -15.93 -1.68 -0.57
CA ALA A 222 -14.49 -1.56 -0.62
C ALA A 222 -13.98 -0.97 -1.94
N PHE A 223 -14.56 -1.39 -3.07
CA PHE A 223 -14.22 -0.87 -4.40
C PHE A 223 -14.55 0.61 -4.54
N ILE A 224 -15.75 1.04 -4.11
CA ILE A 224 -16.13 2.46 -4.14
C ILE A 224 -15.16 3.28 -3.27
N SER A 225 -14.85 2.79 -2.07
CA SER A 225 -13.90 3.47 -1.19
C SER A 225 -12.53 3.62 -1.84
N LYS A 226 -12.04 2.56 -2.51
CA LYS A 226 -10.68 2.53 -3.04
C LYS A 226 -10.50 3.19 -4.41
N PHE A 227 -11.41 2.95 -5.34
CA PHE A 227 -11.27 3.38 -6.74
C PHE A 227 -12.04 4.65 -7.08
N ILE A 228 -12.88 5.14 -6.15
CA ILE A 228 -13.61 6.40 -6.31
C ILE A 228 -13.20 7.40 -5.23
N PHE A 229 -13.46 7.10 -3.96
CA PHE A 229 -13.24 8.09 -2.89
C PHE A 229 -11.76 8.40 -2.65
N TYR A 230 -10.87 7.42 -2.73
CA TYR A 230 -9.44 7.68 -2.55
C TYR A 230 -8.86 8.59 -3.66
N PRO A 231 -9.00 8.27 -4.97
CA PRO A 231 -8.58 9.19 -6.03
C PRO A 231 -9.26 10.56 -5.95
N LEU A 232 -10.54 10.60 -5.57
CA LEU A 232 -11.26 11.87 -5.42
C LEU A 232 -10.67 12.74 -4.30
N ALA A 233 -10.41 12.17 -3.13
CA ALA A 233 -9.80 12.88 -2.01
C ALA A 233 -8.42 13.45 -2.37
N ILE A 234 -7.61 12.67 -3.09
CA ILE A 234 -6.31 13.12 -3.57
C ILE A 234 -6.44 14.23 -4.61
N ASN A 235 -7.36 14.13 -5.56
CA ASN A 235 -7.58 15.20 -6.54
C ASN A 235 -8.12 16.49 -5.90
N ILE A 236 -9.02 16.38 -4.92
CA ILE A 236 -9.49 17.53 -4.13
C ILE A 236 -8.31 18.20 -3.44
N PHE A 237 -7.46 17.42 -2.77
CA PHE A 237 -6.26 17.95 -2.13
C PHE A 237 -5.33 18.66 -3.13
N ILE A 238 -5.06 18.06 -4.29
CA ILE A 238 -4.20 18.65 -5.32
C ILE A 238 -4.79 19.96 -5.85
N ILE A 239 -6.09 20.03 -6.08
CA ILE A 239 -6.76 21.26 -6.54
C ILE A 239 -6.66 22.35 -5.47
N LEU A 240 -6.91 22.00 -4.20
CA LEU A 240 -6.80 22.94 -3.09
C LEU A 240 -5.38 23.48 -2.97
N ASP A 241 -4.38 22.60 -2.99
CA ASP A 241 -2.97 23.01 -2.91
C ASP A 241 -2.59 23.97 -4.05
N LYS A 242 -2.94 23.65 -5.29
CA LYS A 242 -2.66 24.50 -6.46
C LYS A 242 -3.27 25.90 -6.37
N ILE A 243 -4.43 26.04 -5.72
CA ILE A 243 -5.16 27.31 -5.64
C ILE A 243 -4.72 28.13 -4.43
N THR A 244 -4.34 27.48 -3.32
CA THR A 244 -4.15 28.15 -2.02
C THR A 244 -2.69 28.32 -1.65
N PHE A 245 -1.94 27.23 -1.56
CA PHE A 245 -0.60 27.23 -0.97
C PHE A 245 0.53 27.09 -2.01
N ALA A 246 0.24 26.42 -3.13
CA ALA A 246 1.19 26.08 -4.18
C ALA A 246 2.49 25.46 -3.64
N ILE A 247 2.35 24.59 -2.63
CA ILE A 247 3.47 23.95 -1.94
C ILE A 247 4.10 22.91 -2.88
N TYR A 248 3.29 22.04 -3.47
CA TYR A 248 3.77 20.85 -4.15
C TYR A 248 4.01 21.03 -5.65
N THR A 249 4.94 20.24 -6.18
CA THR A 249 5.28 20.21 -7.61
C THR A 249 4.56 19.09 -8.37
N THR A 250 4.70 19.06 -9.70
CA THR A 250 4.15 17.97 -10.54
C THR A 250 4.61 16.58 -10.08
N SER A 251 5.86 16.42 -9.66
CA SER A 251 6.38 15.15 -9.11
C SER A 251 5.60 14.69 -7.88
N HIS A 252 5.32 15.60 -6.95
CA HIS A 252 4.52 15.31 -5.76
C HIS A 252 3.10 14.91 -6.13
N TYR A 253 2.47 15.65 -7.04
CA TYR A 253 1.12 15.33 -7.50
C TYR A 253 1.06 13.98 -8.23
N ASN A 254 2.08 13.64 -9.03
CA ASN A 254 2.18 12.36 -9.71
C ASN A 254 2.34 11.21 -8.71
N ALA A 255 3.19 11.37 -7.69
CA ALA A 255 3.35 10.39 -6.61
C ALA A 255 2.02 10.15 -5.87
N LEU A 256 1.32 11.21 -5.46
CA LEU A 256 0.01 11.13 -4.79
C LEU A 256 -1.05 10.47 -5.67
N LYS A 257 -1.14 10.85 -6.94
CA LYS A 257 -2.07 10.26 -7.91
C LYS A 257 -1.82 8.77 -8.05
N LEU A 258 -0.58 8.36 -8.32
CA LEU A 258 -0.25 6.94 -8.50
C LEU A 258 -0.59 6.11 -7.25
N LEU A 259 -0.27 6.63 -6.06
CA LEU A 259 -0.60 6.01 -4.78
C LEU A 259 -2.11 5.81 -4.60
N SER A 260 -2.93 6.78 -5.04
CA SER A 260 -4.38 6.72 -4.93
C SER A 260 -5.03 5.64 -5.81
N LEU A 261 -4.36 5.23 -6.89
CA LEU A 261 -4.85 4.23 -7.85
C LEU A 261 -4.58 2.78 -7.41
N ALA A 262 -3.76 2.60 -6.37
CA ALA A 262 -3.37 1.28 -5.91
C ALA A 262 -4.59 0.42 -5.54
N PRO A 263 -4.55 -0.91 -5.72
CA PRO A 263 -5.62 -1.79 -5.28
C PRO A 263 -5.66 -1.90 -3.75
N MET A 264 -6.58 -2.70 -3.22
CA MET A 264 -6.69 -2.91 -1.78
C MET A 264 -5.42 -3.54 -1.19
N ALA A 265 -5.06 -3.14 0.03
CA ALA A 265 -3.87 -3.63 0.71
C ALA A 265 -3.97 -5.13 1.04
N ALA A 266 -2.88 -5.85 0.79
CA ALA A 266 -2.74 -7.26 1.16
C ALA A 266 -2.88 -7.48 2.67
N ASN A 267 -2.42 -6.52 3.48
CA ASN A 267 -2.42 -6.61 4.93
C ASN A 267 -3.83 -6.66 5.54
N ILE A 268 -4.87 -6.23 4.81
CA ILE A 268 -6.27 -6.41 5.24
C ILE A 268 -6.61 -7.89 5.43
N ILE A 269 -5.98 -8.79 4.67
CA ILE A 269 -6.13 -10.25 4.83
C ILE A 269 -5.53 -10.71 6.17
N VAL A 270 -4.35 -10.20 6.51
CA VAL A 270 -3.68 -10.53 7.77
C VAL A 270 -4.50 -10.02 8.96
N ILE A 271 -4.99 -8.79 8.88
CA ILE A 271 -5.75 -8.17 9.97
C ILE A 271 -7.10 -8.85 10.17
N SER A 272 -7.83 -9.14 9.08
CA SER A 272 -9.09 -9.90 9.16
C SER A 272 -8.90 -11.30 9.75
N SER A 273 -7.76 -11.93 9.50
CA SER A 273 -7.38 -13.21 10.13
C SER A 273 -7.12 -13.06 11.64
N ILE A 274 -6.37 -12.03 12.06
CA ILE A 274 -6.09 -11.75 13.48
C ILE A 274 -7.39 -11.55 14.27
N ILE A 275 -8.32 -10.76 13.74
CA ILE A 275 -9.61 -10.49 14.39
C ILE A 275 -10.65 -11.60 14.15
N LYS A 276 -10.26 -12.69 13.47
CA LYS A 276 -11.11 -13.84 13.10
C LYS A 276 -12.42 -13.44 12.43
N PHE A 277 -12.39 -12.40 11.59
CA PHE A 277 -13.56 -11.86 10.93
C PHE A 277 -13.48 -12.06 9.42
N HIS A 278 -14.11 -13.14 8.94
CA HIS A 278 -14.25 -13.50 7.53
C HIS A 278 -13.00 -13.20 6.65
N PRO A 279 -11.83 -13.77 7.01
CA PRO A 279 -10.61 -13.59 6.22
C PRO A 279 -10.77 -14.03 4.76
N GLU A 280 -11.65 -14.97 4.48
CA GLU A 280 -11.98 -15.45 3.13
C GLU A 280 -12.56 -14.32 2.26
N ARG A 281 -13.47 -13.51 2.83
CA ARG A 281 -14.10 -12.39 2.10
C ARG A 281 -13.07 -11.31 1.80
N SER A 282 -12.26 -10.95 2.78
CA SER A 282 -11.19 -9.96 2.61
C SER A 282 -10.18 -10.39 1.55
N ALA A 283 -9.74 -11.65 1.57
CA ALA A 283 -8.81 -12.20 0.59
C ALA A 283 -9.41 -12.21 -0.82
N ALA A 284 -10.66 -12.64 -0.98
CA ALA A 284 -11.35 -12.62 -2.27
C ALA A 284 -11.48 -11.19 -2.82
N THR A 285 -11.89 -10.24 -1.99
CA THR A 285 -12.03 -8.83 -2.40
C THR A 285 -10.69 -8.20 -2.76
N VAL A 286 -9.61 -8.48 -2.02
CA VAL A 286 -8.26 -8.00 -2.36
C VAL A 286 -7.83 -8.56 -3.73
N LEU A 287 -7.99 -9.86 -3.97
CA LEU A 287 -7.68 -10.48 -5.27
C LEU A 287 -8.49 -9.84 -6.40
N LEU A 288 -9.80 -9.66 -6.22
CA LEU A 288 -10.66 -9.00 -7.19
C LEU A 288 -10.22 -7.56 -7.47
N SER A 289 -9.78 -6.81 -6.45
CA SER A 289 -9.27 -5.46 -6.63
C SER A 289 -7.97 -5.42 -7.45
N CYS A 290 -7.09 -6.43 -7.27
CA CYS A 290 -5.89 -6.60 -8.07
C CYS A 290 -6.21 -6.97 -9.53
N ILE A 291 -7.24 -7.78 -9.77
CA ILE A 291 -7.70 -8.10 -11.13
C ILE A 291 -8.33 -6.86 -11.78
N PHE A 292 -9.16 -6.10 -11.06
CA PHE A 292 -9.75 -4.87 -11.57
C PHE A 292 -8.67 -3.81 -11.92
N ALA A 293 -7.63 -3.73 -11.09
CA ALA A 293 -6.48 -2.86 -11.32
C ALA A 293 -5.78 -3.09 -12.67
N LEU A 294 -5.89 -4.30 -13.25
CA LEU A 294 -5.32 -4.64 -14.56
C LEU A 294 -5.72 -3.66 -15.67
N PHE A 295 -6.98 -3.22 -15.69
CA PHE A 295 -7.48 -2.26 -16.67
C PHE A 295 -7.57 -0.85 -16.10
N TYR A 296 -7.97 -0.75 -14.83
CA TYR A 296 -8.17 0.54 -14.17
C TYR A 296 -6.88 1.36 -14.08
N ILE A 297 -5.76 0.77 -13.64
CA ILE A 297 -4.53 1.52 -13.41
C ILE A 297 -3.94 2.04 -14.72
N PRO A 298 -3.72 1.22 -15.78
CA PRO A 298 -3.19 1.72 -17.03
C PRO A 298 -4.04 2.84 -17.65
N LEU A 299 -5.37 2.72 -17.55
CA LEU A 299 -6.30 3.74 -18.01
C LEU A 299 -6.15 5.04 -17.22
N MET A 300 -6.20 4.96 -15.90
CA MET A 300 -6.12 6.14 -15.03
C MET A 300 -4.75 6.81 -15.12
N ILE A 301 -3.66 6.04 -15.28
CA ILE A 301 -2.33 6.60 -15.54
C ILE A 301 -2.32 7.38 -16.85
N ALA A 302 -2.84 6.80 -17.93
CA ALA A 302 -2.89 7.48 -19.23
C ALA A 302 -3.74 8.76 -19.21
N LEU A 303 -4.72 8.86 -18.31
CA LEU A 303 -5.62 10.02 -18.19
C LEU A 303 -5.12 11.09 -17.22
N THR A 304 -4.41 10.72 -16.16
CA THR A 304 -4.20 11.61 -15.01
C THR A 304 -2.75 11.98 -14.72
N LEU A 305 -1.80 11.15 -15.14
CA LEU A 305 -0.38 11.35 -14.86
C LEU A 305 0.28 12.18 -15.97
N GLN A 306 1.06 13.18 -15.55
CA GLN A 306 1.85 14.04 -16.42
C GLN A 306 3.30 13.58 -16.34
N LEU A 307 3.64 12.58 -17.16
CA LEU A 307 4.96 11.94 -17.22
C LEU A 307 5.79 12.52 -18.35
#